data_AF-A0A2V8SUP8-F1
#
_entry.id   AF-A0A2V8SUP8-F1
#
_cell.length_a   1.000
_cell.length_b   1.000
_cell.length_c   1.000
_cell.angle_alpha   90.00
_cell.angle_beta   90.00
_cell.angle_gamma   90.00
#
_symmetry.space_group_name_H-M   'P 1'
#
loop_
_entity.id
_entity.type
_entity.pdbx_description
1 polymer ?
#
loop_
_entity_poly.entity_id
_entity_poly.type
_entity_poly.pdbx_seq_one_letter_code
_entity_poly.pdbx_strand_id
1 'polypeptide(L)' 'ELAVVQFFIATAHDQLGEYEEALDAYEAFLSRADARTNELEIEKVNLRLPSLRKQIKRGEGVKPDKKAQ' A
#
# COMPACT_ATOMS: atom_id res chain seq x y z
N GLU A 1 -15.21 1.70 9.55
CA GLU A 1 -15.51 0.59 8.61
C GLU A 1 -14.67 0.63 7.33
N LEU A 2 -14.53 1.78 6.66
CA LEU A 2 -13.76 1.89 5.39
C LEU A 2 -12.23 1.67 5.51
N ALA A 3 -11.63 1.82 6.68
CA ALA A 3 -10.17 1.72 6.83
C ALA A 3 -9.65 0.32 6.48
N VAL A 4 -10.23 -0.75 7.05
CA VAL A 4 -9.78 -2.12 6.80
C VAL A 4 -9.89 -2.52 5.32
N VAL A 5 -10.86 -1.97 4.59
CA VAL A 5 -10.99 -2.17 3.14
C VAL A 5 -9.78 -1.62 2.40
N GLN A 6 -9.31 -0.42 2.78
CA GLN A 6 -8.11 0.17 2.18
C GLN A 6 -6.84 -0.63 2.49
N PHE A 7 -6.75 -1.22 3.68
CA PHE A 7 -5.66 -2.15 4.00
C PHE A 7 -5.64 -3.36 3.06
N PHE A 8 -6.80 -3.97 2.78
CA PHE A 8 -6.86 -5.11 1.86
C PHE A 8 -6.59 -4.72 0.40
N ILE A 9 -7.09 -3.57 -0.05
CA ILE A 9 -6.78 -3.02 -1.38
C ILE A 9 -5.27 -2.80 -1.51
N ALA A 10 -4.65 -2.16 -0.52
CA ALA A 10 -3.21 -1.92 -0.50
C ALA A 10 -2.41 -3.22 -0.53
N THR A 11 -2.82 -4.22 0.25
CA THR A 11 -2.17 -5.54 0.28
C THR A 11 -2.27 -6.25 -1.06
N ALA A 12 -3.41 -6.16 -1.75
CA ALA A 12 -3.61 -6.75 -3.06
C ALA A 12 -2.68 -6.10 -4.10
N HIS A 13 -2.66 -4.76 -4.18
CA HIS A 13 -1.75 -4.03 -5.06
C HIS A 13 -0.27 -4.35 -4.76
N ASP A 14 0.10 -4.40 -3.47
CA ASP A 14 1.47 -4.72 -3.04
C ASP A 14 1.91 -6.11 -3.52
N GLN A 15 1.03 -7.11 -3.38
CA GLN A 15 1.27 -8.48 -3.86
C GLN A 15 1.36 -8.58 -5.38
N LEU A 16 0.63 -7.73 -6.11
CA LEU A 16 0.67 -7.62 -7.57
C LEU A 16 1.90 -6.83 -8.07
N GLY A 17 2.64 -6.18 -7.16
CA GLY A 17 3.76 -5.31 -7.50
C GLY A 17 3.34 -3.90 -7.93
N GLU A 18 2.07 -3.55 -7.80
CA GLU A 18 1.46 -2.24 -8.12
C GLU A 18 1.78 -1.27 -6.99
N TYR A 19 3.07 -0.92 -6.88
CA TYR A 19 3.62 -0.30 -5.68
C TYR A 19 3.14 1.13 -5.43
N GLU A 20 2.85 1.91 -6.47
CA GLU A 20 2.32 3.26 -6.31
C GLU A 20 0.88 3.22 -5.80
N GLU A 21 0.03 2.37 -6.40
CA GLU A 21 -1.34 2.12 -5.97
C GLU A 21 -1.40 1.53 -4.54
N ALA A 22 -0.48 0.61 -4.22
CA ALA A 22 -0.33 0.07 -2.88
C ALA A 22 0.01 1.15 -1.86
N LEU A 23 0.95 2.05 -2.20
CA LEU A 23 1.36 3.14 -1.32
C LEU A 23 0.18 4.08 -1.03
N ASP A 24 -0.55 4.50 -2.06
CA ASP A 24 -1.71 5.38 -1.92
C ASP A 24 -2.78 4.76 -1.03
N ALA A 25 -3.08 3.47 -1.22
CA ALA A 25 -4.07 2.76 -0.42
C ALA A 25 -3.60 2.55 1.04
N TYR A 26 -2.32 2.27 1.28
CA TYR A 26 -1.76 2.18 2.63
C TYR A 26 -1.82 3.53 3.38
N GLU A 27 -1.51 4.64 2.70
CA GLU A 27 -1.60 5.98 3.30
C GLU A 27 -3.05 6.38 3.58
N ALA A 28 -3.97 6.04 2.67
CA ALA A 28 -5.39 6.24 2.88
C ALA A 28 -5.89 5.44 4.10
N PHE A 29 -5.46 4.18 4.24
CA PHE A 29 -5.76 3.36 5.42
C PHE A 29 -5.26 4.03 6.70
N LEU A 30 -3.99 4.42 6.77
CA LEU A 30 -3.41 5.05 7.96
C LEU A 30 -4.11 6.35 8.36
N SER A 31 -4.61 7.12 7.39
CA SER A 31 -5.35 8.36 7.66
C SER A 31 -6.72 8.14 8.33
N ARG A 32 -7.28 6.93 8.24
CA ARG A 32 -8.62 6.57 8.70
C ARG A 32 -8.64 5.47 9.76
N ALA A 33 -7.50 4.81 9.98
CA ALA A 33 -7.39 3.68 10.89
C ALA A 33 -7.60 4.13 12.34
N ASP A 34 -8.34 3.32 13.10
CA ASP A 34 -8.44 3.49 14.54
C ASP A 34 -7.34 2.67 15.22
N ALA A 35 -6.55 3.31 16.08
CA ALA A 35 -5.37 2.67 16.68
C ALA A 35 -5.72 1.47 17.59
N ARG A 36 -6.91 1.43 18.18
CA ARG A 36 -7.34 0.29 19.02
C ARG A 36 -7.91 -0.85 18.19
N THR A 37 -8.63 -0.53 17.13
CA THR A 37 -9.35 -1.49 16.30
C THR A 37 -8.45 -2.10 15.22
N ASN A 38 -7.47 -1.34 14.74
CA ASN A 38 -6.63 -1.69 13.60
C ASN A 38 -5.13 -1.79 13.96
N GLU A 39 -4.82 -2.08 15.23
CA GLU A 39 -3.44 -2.10 15.75
C GLU A 39 -2.52 -2.98 14.90
N LEU A 40 -2.94 -4.21 14.61
CA LEU A 40 -2.17 -5.18 13.84
C LEU A 40 -1.97 -4.76 12.38
N GLU A 41 -3.01 -4.22 11.74
CA GLU A 41 -2.89 -3.71 10.37
C GLU A 41 -1.97 -2.49 10.31
N ILE A 42 -2.08 -1.57 11.27
CA ILE A 42 -1.19 -0.40 11.37
C ILE A 42 0.27 -0.84 11.51
N GLU A 43 0.55 -1.83 12.37
CA GLU A 43 1.90 -2.37 12.54
C GLU A 43 2.45 -2.95 11.23
N LYS A 44 1.66 -3.78 10.54
CA LYS A 44 2.04 -4.37 9.25
C LYS A 44 2.35 -3.29 8.20
N VAL A 45 1.51 -2.27 8.10
CA VAL A 45 1.71 -1.17 7.15
C VAL A 45 2.98 -0.39 7.48
N ASN A 46 3.21 -0.07 8.77
CA ASN A 46 4.40 0.63 9.20
C ASN A 46 5.69 -0.18 8.95
N LEU A 47 5.64 -1.51 9.04
CA LEU A 47 6.77 -2.38 8.68
C LEU A 47 7.03 -2.40 7.16
N ARG A 48 5.97 -2.35 6.35
CA ARG A 48 6.07 -2.44 4.89
C ARG A 48 6.46 -1.13 4.22
N LEU A 49 5.90 0.00 4.65
CA LEU A 49 6.06 1.31 4.00
C LEU A 49 7.52 1.74 3.74
N PRO A 50 8.48 1.55 4.66
CA PRO A 50 9.87 1.94 4.42
C PRO A 50 10.51 1.19 3.25
N SER A 51 10.22 -0.10 3.11
CA SER A 51 10.74 -0.89 1.98
C SER A 51 10.00 -0.54 0.71
N LEU A 52 8.67 -0.43 0.74
CA LEU A 52 7.84 -0.06 -0.43
C LEU A 52 8.28 1.28 -1.04
N ARG A 53 8.44 2.32 -0.22
CA ARG A 53 8.93 3.64 -0.66
C ARG A 53 10.33 3.57 -1.27
N LYS A 54 11.21 2.70 -0.77
CA LYS A 54 12.55 2.49 -1.36
C LYS A 54 12.46 1.77 -2.71
N GLN A 55 11.56 0.80 -2.85
CA GLN A 55 11.34 0.09 -4.12
C GLN A 55 10.83 1.04 -5.20
N ILE A 56 9.83 1.87 -4.89
CA ILE A 56 9.33 2.92 -5.79
C ILE A 56 10.45 3.88 -6.21
N LYS A 57 11.26 4.36 -5.25
CA LYS A 57 12.41 5.23 -5.56
C LYS A 57 13.45 4.59 -6.47
N ARG A 58 13.55 3.25 -6.49
CA ARG A 58 14.42 2.49 -7.39
C ARG A 58 13.75 2.14 -8.73
N GLY A 59 12.50 2.53 -8.94
CA GLY A 59 11.71 2.20 -10.13
C GLY A 59 11.31 0.73 -10.21
N GLU A 60 11.21 0.05 -9.05
CA GLU A 60 10.69 -1.30 -8.94
C GLU A 60 9.16 -1.30 -8.90
N GLY A 61 8.56 -2.47 -9.13
CA GLY A 61 7.11 -2.65 -9.26
C GLY A 61 6.73 -2.97 -10.70
N VAL A 62 5.46 -3.26 -10.93
CA VAL A 62 4.93 -3.37 -12.30
C VAL A 62 5.16 -2.02 -12.96
N LYS A 63 5.91 -2.02 -14.06
CA LYS A 63 6.05 -0.82 -14.87
C LYS A 63 4.69 -0.61 -15.54
N PRO A 64 4.11 0.60 -15.54
CA PRO A 64 2.96 0.87 -16.38
C PRO A 64 3.39 0.53 -17.81
N ASP A 65 2.72 -0.46 -18.41
CA ASP A 65 3.02 -0.88 -19.76
C ASP A 65 2.95 0.37 -20.65
N LYS A 66 4.10 0.79 -21.20
CA LYS A 66 4.16 1.78 -22.27
C LYS A 66 3.63 1.17 -23.57
N LYS A 67 2.46 0.53 -23.55
CA LYS A 67 1.72 0.03 -24.74
C LYS A 67 0.23 -0.10 -24.44
N ALA A 68 -0.46 1.03 -24.46
CA ALA A 68 -1.73 1.12 -25.17
C ALA A 68 -1.61 2.36 -26.06
N GLN A 69 -1.20 2.10 -27.30
CA GLN A 69 -1.03 3.05 -28.40
C GLN A 69 -2.39 3.49 -28.93
#